data_AF-A0A091V367-F1
#
_entry.id   AF-A0A091V367-F1
#
_cell.length_a   1.000
_cell.length_b   1.000
_cell.length_c   1.000
_cell.angle_alpha   90.00
_cell.angle_beta   90.00
_cell.angle_gamma   90.00
#
_symmetry.space_group_name_H-M   'P 1'
#
loop_
_entity.id
_entity.type
_entity.pdbx_description
1 polymer ?
#
loop_
_entity_poly.entity_id
_entity_poly.type
_entity_poly.pdbx_seq_one_letter_code
_entity_poly.pdbx_strand_id
1 'polypeptide(L)'
;MKATCWILAGFYLLFCCKAEEGLNFPTYDGKDRVIDLNEKNYKQALKKYDMLCLLFHEPVSSDKVSQKQFQMTEMVLELAAQVLEPRSIGFGMVDSKKDAKLAKKLGLVEEGSLYVFKEERLIEFDGELATDVLVEFLLDLLEDPVEIINSKLELQAFDQIDEEIKLIGYFKGEDSEHYKAFEEAAEHFQPYIKFFATFDKGVAKKLGLKMNEVDFYEPFMDEPVHIPDKPYTEEELVEFVKEHKR
;
A
#
# COMPACT_ATOMS: atom_id res chain seq x y z
N MET A 1 35.14 6.31 57.26
CA MET A 1 33.68 6.13 57.28
C MET A 1 32.90 6.97 56.27
N LYS A 2 33.40 8.14 55.80
CA LYS A 2 32.65 8.96 54.82
C LYS A 2 32.74 8.45 53.38
N ALA A 3 33.88 7.92 52.95
CA ALA A 3 34.07 7.42 51.57
C ALA A 3 33.20 6.18 51.23
N THR A 4 32.98 5.30 52.20
CA THR A 4 32.16 4.08 52.03
C THR A 4 30.67 4.41 51.82
N CYS A 5 30.19 5.54 52.35
CA CYS A 5 28.80 5.96 52.19
C CYS A 5 28.49 6.51 50.79
N TRP A 6 29.49 7.06 50.09
CA TRP A 6 29.34 7.61 48.74
C TRP A 6 29.35 6.52 47.66
N ILE A 7 30.11 5.44 47.87
CA ILE A 7 30.14 4.29 46.97
C ILE A 7 28.80 3.52 47.01
N LEU A 8 28.22 3.37 48.20
CA LEU A 8 26.89 2.78 48.40
C LEU A 8 25.77 3.61 47.76
N ALA A 9 25.86 4.95 47.82
CA ALA A 9 24.91 5.84 47.16
C ALA A 9 25.01 5.79 45.62
N GLY A 10 26.23 5.64 45.07
CA GLY A 10 26.46 5.46 43.63
C GLY A 10 25.88 4.16 43.08
N PHE A 11 25.99 3.06 43.84
CA PHE A 11 25.36 1.78 43.47
C PHE A 11 23.83 1.82 43.52
N TYR A 12 23.24 2.59 44.45
CA TYR A 12 21.78 2.80 44.50
C TYR A 12 21.26 3.65 43.33
N LEU A 13 22.03 4.64 42.88
CA LEU A 13 21.65 5.47 41.71
C LEU A 13 21.72 4.69 40.39
N LEU A 14 22.65 3.74 40.25
CA LEU A 14 22.75 2.86 39.08
C LEU A 14 21.58 1.88 38.98
N PHE A 15 20.97 1.46 40.10
CA PHE A 15 19.79 0.59 40.12
C PHE A 15 18.48 1.33 39.78
N CYS A 16 18.47 2.67 39.84
CA CYS A 16 17.31 3.50 39.49
C CYS A 16 17.26 3.92 38.02
N CYS A 17 18.34 3.74 37.26
CA CYS A 17 18.34 3.92 35.82
C CYS A 17 17.88 2.62 35.15
N LYS A 18 16.57 2.36 35.12
CA LYS A 18 16.01 1.47 34.10
C LYS A 18 16.31 2.15 32.76
N ALA A 19 17.11 1.52 31.91
CA ALA A 19 17.18 1.91 30.51
C ALA A 19 15.75 1.87 29.97
N GLU A 20 15.33 2.91 29.25
CA GLU A 20 14.05 2.88 28.55
C GLU A 20 14.08 1.67 27.61
N GLU A 21 13.10 0.78 27.76
CA GLU A 21 12.92 -0.34 26.84
C GLU A 21 12.73 0.25 25.45
N GLY A 22 13.65 -0.06 24.53
CA GLY A 22 13.61 0.45 23.17
C GLY A 22 12.40 -0.07 22.39
N LEU A 23 12.30 0.34 21.12
CA LEU A 23 11.27 -0.16 20.23
C LEU A 23 11.37 -1.68 20.10
N ASN A 24 10.30 -2.38 20.50
CA ASN A 24 10.16 -3.82 20.29
C ASN A 24 9.43 -4.04 18.97
N PHE A 25 10.13 -4.62 17.99
CA PHE A 25 9.49 -5.05 16.75
C PHE A 25 8.51 -6.20 17.02
N PRO A 26 7.36 -6.24 16.34
CA PRO A 26 6.41 -7.34 16.48
C PRO A 26 7.07 -8.68 16.16
N THR A 27 6.93 -9.63 17.08
CA THR A 27 7.23 -11.04 16.82
C THR A 27 5.93 -11.80 16.64
N TYR A 28 5.95 -12.84 15.81
CA TYR A 28 4.78 -13.69 15.60
C TYR A 28 4.26 -14.24 16.94
N ASP A 29 2.97 -14.03 17.21
CA ASP A 29 2.32 -14.38 18.48
C ASP A 29 1.82 -15.85 18.53
N GLY A 30 2.02 -16.61 17.46
CA GLY A 30 1.65 -18.02 17.37
C GLY A 30 0.19 -18.27 17.00
N LYS A 31 -0.61 -17.24 16.71
CA LYS A 31 -1.99 -17.42 16.24
C LYS A 31 -2.04 -17.47 14.72
N ASP A 32 -2.75 -18.45 14.21
CA ASP A 32 -3.06 -18.62 12.80
C ASP A 32 -4.12 -17.60 12.34
N ARG A 33 -3.76 -16.77 11.36
CA ARG A 33 -4.61 -15.73 10.77
C ARG A 33 -4.79 -15.90 9.27
N VAL A 34 -3.90 -16.63 8.60
CA VAL A 34 -3.90 -16.81 7.15
C VAL A 34 -4.89 -17.91 6.75
N ILE A 35 -5.88 -17.55 5.95
CA ILE A 35 -6.99 -18.47 5.63
C ILE A 35 -6.66 -19.30 4.38
N ASP A 36 -6.72 -20.64 4.48
CA ASP A 36 -6.77 -21.53 3.31
C ASP A 36 -8.14 -21.39 2.60
N LEU A 37 -8.15 -20.71 1.46
CA LEU A 37 -9.37 -20.35 0.74
C LEU A 37 -9.75 -21.37 -0.32
N ASN A 38 -11.05 -21.68 -0.33
CA ASN A 38 -11.67 -22.60 -1.27
C ASN A 38 -13.10 -22.13 -1.61
N GLU A 39 -13.78 -22.86 -2.50
CA GLU A 39 -15.12 -22.49 -2.98
C GLU A 39 -16.17 -22.35 -1.85
N LYS A 40 -15.93 -22.94 -0.66
CA LYS A 40 -16.88 -22.92 0.46
C LYS A 40 -16.76 -21.67 1.34
N ASN A 41 -15.56 -21.11 1.52
CA ASN A 41 -15.30 -20.04 2.48
C ASN A 41 -14.97 -18.68 1.84
N TYR A 42 -14.56 -18.63 0.56
CA TYR A 42 -14.05 -17.40 -0.05
C TYR A 42 -15.04 -16.22 -0.02
N LYS A 43 -16.34 -16.47 -0.23
CA LYS A 43 -17.37 -15.42 -0.16
C LYS A 43 -17.50 -14.80 1.22
N GLN A 44 -17.25 -15.59 2.26
CA GLN A 44 -17.30 -15.10 3.64
C GLN A 44 -16.05 -14.26 3.92
N ALA A 45 -14.88 -14.69 3.44
CA ALA A 45 -13.64 -13.95 3.57
C ALA A 45 -13.74 -12.57 2.90
N LEU A 46 -14.15 -12.52 1.62
CA LEU A 46 -14.33 -11.27 0.87
C LEU A 46 -15.33 -10.28 1.49
N LYS A 47 -16.25 -10.76 2.33
CA LYS A 47 -17.22 -9.90 3.04
C LYS A 47 -16.77 -9.48 4.44
N LYS A 48 -15.82 -10.20 5.02
CA LYS A 48 -15.38 -10.00 6.40
C LYS A 48 -14.37 -8.88 6.51
N TYR A 49 -13.55 -8.71 5.47
CA TYR A 49 -12.42 -7.80 5.45
C TYR A 49 -12.68 -6.68 4.43
N ASP A 50 -12.20 -5.48 4.75
CA ASP A 50 -12.27 -4.33 3.83
C ASP A 50 -11.30 -4.53 2.66
N MET A 51 -10.19 -5.23 2.94
CA MET A 51 -9.19 -5.64 1.95
C MET A 51 -8.75 -7.08 2.24
N LEU A 52 -8.56 -7.89 1.20
CA LEU A 52 -8.13 -9.28 1.32
C LEU A 52 -6.91 -9.56 0.43
N CYS A 53 -5.75 -9.82 1.03
CA CYS A 53 -4.50 -10.15 0.35
C CYS A 53 -4.33 -11.67 0.24
N LEU A 54 -4.21 -12.19 -0.98
CA LEU A 54 -4.20 -13.60 -1.31
C LEU A 54 -2.89 -14.01 -1.96
N LEU A 55 -2.20 -14.98 -1.36
CA LEU A 55 -1.12 -15.68 -2.05
C LEU A 55 -1.70 -16.76 -2.95
N PHE A 56 -1.49 -16.62 -4.26
CA PHE A 56 -1.79 -17.68 -5.21
C PHE A 56 -0.56 -18.57 -5.35
N HIS A 57 -0.60 -19.81 -4.85
CA HIS A 57 0.59 -20.64 -4.74
C HIS A 57 0.47 -21.98 -5.47
N GLU A 58 1.62 -22.49 -5.90
CA GLU A 58 1.74 -23.87 -6.37
C GLU A 58 1.50 -24.88 -5.24
N PRO A 59 1.07 -26.11 -5.55
CA PRO A 59 1.00 -27.17 -4.58
C PRO A 59 2.40 -27.49 -4.02
N VAL A 60 2.49 -27.53 -2.70
CA VAL A 60 3.76 -27.77 -2.01
C VAL A 60 4.18 -29.22 -2.17
N SER A 61 5.39 -29.47 -2.67
CA SER A 61 5.94 -30.82 -2.79
C SER A 61 6.25 -31.44 -1.41
N SER A 62 6.31 -32.76 -1.36
CA SER A 62 6.52 -33.50 -0.10
C SER A 62 7.97 -33.48 0.43
N ASP A 63 8.91 -32.89 -0.31
CA ASP A 63 10.29 -32.77 0.15
C ASP A 63 10.45 -31.66 1.19
N LYS A 64 11.46 -31.83 2.05
CA LYS A 64 11.67 -30.95 3.21
C LYS A 64 12.04 -29.51 2.83
N VAL A 65 12.64 -29.30 1.66
CA VAL A 65 13.12 -27.97 1.26
C VAL A 65 11.92 -27.12 0.88
N SER A 66 11.06 -27.64 0.00
CA SER A 66 9.83 -26.95 -0.42
C SER A 66 8.87 -26.70 0.73
N GLN A 67 8.70 -27.66 1.65
CA GLN A 67 7.89 -27.46 2.85
C GLN A 67 8.44 -26.32 3.72
N LYS A 68 9.76 -26.25 3.90
CA LYS A 68 10.38 -25.19 4.69
C LYS A 68 10.24 -23.82 4.00
N GLN A 69 10.40 -23.76 2.69
CA GLN A 69 10.19 -22.52 1.92
C GLN A 69 8.76 -22.02 2.06
N PHE A 70 7.79 -22.90 1.88
CA PHE A 70 6.38 -22.55 2.04
C PHE A 70 6.05 -22.08 3.47
N GLN A 71 6.59 -22.73 4.50
CA GLN A 71 6.44 -22.28 5.89
C GLN A 71 7.05 -20.90 6.15
N MET A 72 8.17 -20.56 5.51
CA MET A 72 8.76 -19.22 5.62
C MET A 72 7.86 -18.17 4.96
N THR A 73 7.32 -18.48 3.79
CA THR A 73 6.33 -17.63 3.10
C THR A 73 5.06 -17.43 3.92
N GLU A 74 4.50 -18.51 4.47
CA GLU A 74 3.33 -18.45 5.35
C GLU A 74 3.60 -17.59 6.58
N MET A 75 4.79 -17.70 7.19
CA MET A 75 5.19 -16.88 8.33
C MET A 75 5.25 -15.38 8.00
N VAL A 76 5.67 -15.00 6.78
CA VAL A 76 5.66 -13.60 6.32
C VAL A 76 4.24 -13.05 6.31
N LEU A 77 3.29 -13.82 5.77
CA LEU A 77 1.88 -13.46 5.71
C LEU A 77 1.22 -13.43 7.10
N GLU A 78 1.55 -14.38 7.97
CA GLU A 78 1.07 -14.43 9.34
C GLU A 78 1.50 -13.21 10.15
N LEU A 79 2.75 -12.79 10.00
CA LEU A 79 3.25 -11.60 10.69
C LEU A 79 2.61 -10.32 10.14
N ALA A 80 2.43 -10.21 8.83
CA ALA A 80 1.71 -9.10 8.21
C ALA A 80 0.24 -9.05 8.66
N ALA A 81 -0.43 -10.21 8.70
CA ALA A 81 -1.79 -10.34 9.20
C ALA A 81 -1.93 -9.94 10.66
N GLN A 82 -0.94 -10.27 11.50
CA GLN A 82 -0.90 -9.83 12.89
C GLN A 82 -0.80 -8.31 13.02
N VAL A 83 0.05 -7.67 12.21
CA VAL A 83 0.24 -6.21 12.23
C VAL A 83 -1.01 -5.48 11.72
N LEU A 84 -1.67 -6.01 10.69
CA LEU A 84 -2.79 -5.36 10.01
C LEU A 84 -4.18 -5.81 10.50
N GLU A 85 -4.26 -6.72 11.47
CA GLU A 85 -5.52 -7.15 12.11
C GLU A 85 -6.41 -5.97 12.55
N PRO A 86 -5.88 -4.88 13.17
CA PRO A 86 -6.71 -3.73 13.56
C PRO A 86 -7.25 -2.90 12.39
N ARG A 87 -6.72 -3.09 11.17
CA ARG A 87 -7.11 -2.37 9.95
C ARG A 87 -8.13 -3.15 9.11
N SER A 88 -8.67 -4.25 9.63
CA SER A 88 -9.63 -5.11 8.91
C SER A 88 -9.09 -5.67 7.59
N ILE A 89 -7.77 -5.88 7.49
CA ILE A 89 -7.12 -6.49 6.32
C ILE A 89 -6.94 -7.98 6.58
N GLY A 90 -7.50 -8.80 5.68
CA GLY A 90 -7.40 -10.25 5.74
C GLY A 90 -6.26 -10.78 4.90
N PHE A 91 -5.75 -11.95 5.28
CA PHE A 91 -4.76 -12.70 4.51
C PHE A 91 -5.27 -14.10 4.23
N GLY A 92 -4.95 -14.62 3.05
CA GLY A 92 -5.32 -15.97 2.66
C GLY A 92 -4.39 -16.57 1.62
N MET A 93 -4.58 -17.85 1.39
CA MET A 93 -3.85 -18.63 0.39
C MET A 93 -4.83 -19.36 -0.50
N VAL A 94 -4.51 -19.46 -1.80
CA VAL A 94 -5.27 -20.24 -2.77
C VAL A 94 -4.30 -21.16 -3.50
N ASP A 95 -4.52 -22.46 -3.39
CA ASP A 95 -3.70 -23.47 -4.07
C ASP A 95 -4.14 -23.62 -5.53
N SER A 96 -3.17 -23.52 -6.45
CA SER A 96 -3.44 -23.49 -7.88
C SER A 96 -4.01 -24.77 -8.47
N LYS A 97 -3.81 -25.94 -7.83
CA LYS A 97 -4.37 -27.21 -8.29
C LYS A 97 -5.56 -27.66 -7.46
N LYS A 98 -5.47 -27.58 -6.13
CA LYS A 98 -6.55 -27.96 -5.20
C LYS A 98 -7.76 -27.05 -5.38
N ASP A 99 -7.54 -25.75 -5.58
CA ASP A 99 -8.58 -24.72 -5.68
C ASP A 99 -8.62 -24.01 -7.04
N ALA A 100 -8.19 -24.70 -8.11
CA ALA A 100 -8.12 -24.17 -9.48
C ALA A 100 -9.42 -23.48 -9.96
N LYS A 101 -10.59 -23.99 -9.56
CA LYS A 101 -11.89 -23.38 -9.90
C LYS A 101 -12.08 -22.03 -9.23
N LEU A 102 -11.65 -21.90 -7.97
CA LEU A 102 -11.68 -20.65 -7.24
C LEU A 102 -10.68 -19.67 -7.84
N ALA A 103 -9.45 -20.08 -8.09
CA ALA A 103 -8.42 -19.24 -8.70
C ALA A 103 -8.91 -18.63 -10.02
N LYS A 104 -9.46 -19.46 -10.92
CA LYS A 104 -10.05 -18.99 -12.18
C LYS A 104 -11.22 -18.03 -11.97
N LYS A 105 -12.04 -18.26 -10.94
CA LYS A 105 -13.19 -17.40 -10.62
C LYS A 105 -12.76 -16.03 -10.08
N LEU A 106 -11.68 -16.01 -9.32
CA LEU A 106 -11.10 -14.82 -8.72
C LEU A 106 -10.16 -14.07 -9.68
N GLY A 107 -9.80 -14.67 -10.81
CA GLY A 107 -8.88 -14.05 -11.78
C GLY A 107 -7.42 -14.15 -11.38
N LEU A 108 -7.05 -15.12 -10.54
CA LEU A 108 -5.65 -15.36 -10.15
C LEU A 108 -4.97 -16.12 -11.30
N VAL A 109 -3.87 -15.59 -11.82
CA VAL A 109 -3.22 -16.11 -13.04
C VAL A 109 -1.80 -16.55 -12.77
N GLU A 110 -1.01 -15.75 -12.06
CA GLU A 110 0.43 -15.97 -11.87
C GLU A 110 0.70 -16.66 -10.53
N GLU A 111 1.13 -17.93 -10.61
CA GLU A 111 1.54 -18.70 -9.44
C GLU A 111 2.76 -18.05 -8.77
N GLY A 112 2.71 -17.88 -7.46
CA GLY A 112 3.72 -17.17 -6.68
C GLY A 112 3.35 -15.71 -6.38
N SER A 113 2.42 -15.12 -7.12
CA SER A 113 2.00 -13.73 -6.94
C SER A 113 1.03 -13.55 -5.77
N LEU A 114 1.06 -12.34 -5.21
CA LEU A 114 0.07 -11.86 -4.25
C LEU A 114 -0.97 -11.01 -4.98
N TYR A 115 -2.23 -11.22 -4.63
CA TYR A 115 -3.37 -10.50 -5.19
C TYR A 115 -4.17 -9.86 -4.08
N VAL A 116 -4.42 -8.56 -4.20
CA VAL A 116 -5.17 -7.78 -3.22
C VAL A 116 -6.54 -7.44 -3.78
N PHE A 117 -7.56 -7.92 -3.09
CA PHE A 117 -8.94 -7.51 -3.31
C PHE A 117 -9.24 -6.29 -2.44
N LYS A 118 -9.53 -5.15 -3.08
CA LYS A 118 -10.07 -3.95 -2.45
C LYS A 118 -11.36 -3.61 -3.19
N GLU A 119 -12.48 -3.70 -2.48
CA GLU A 119 -13.82 -3.51 -3.07
C GLU A 119 -14.08 -4.46 -4.27
N GLU A 120 -14.25 -3.92 -5.49
CA GLU A 120 -14.42 -4.68 -6.73
C GLU A 120 -13.12 -4.81 -7.55
N ARG A 121 -12.02 -4.21 -7.08
CA ARG A 121 -10.72 -4.20 -7.76
C ARG A 121 -9.86 -5.39 -7.33
N LEU A 122 -9.12 -5.91 -8.31
CA LEU A 122 -8.07 -6.91 -8.12
C LEU A 122 -6.73 -6.29 -8.50
N ILE A 123 -5.85 -6.16 -7.53
CA ILE A 123 -4.54 -5.54 -7.68
C ILE A 123 -3.47 -6.61 -7.50
N GLU A 124 -2.56 -6.72 -8.46
CA GLU A 124 -1.41 -7.61 -8.35
C GLU A 124 -0.27 -6.90 -7.63
N PHE A 125 0.30 -7.58 -6.64
CA PHE A 125 1.48 -7.14 -5.93
C PHE A 125 2.72 -7.77 -6.57
N ASP A 126 3.57 -6.92 -7.16
CA ASP A 126 4.80 -7.30 -7.86
C ASP A 126 6.05 -6.82 -7.09
N GLY A 127 5.95 -6.80 -5.76
CA GLY A 127 7.04 -6.38 -4.87
C GLY A 127 7.73 -7.56 -4.19
N GLU A 128 8.69 -7.24 -3.31
CA GLU A 128 9.36 -8.25 -2.50
C GLU A 128 8.40 -8.87 -1.48
N LEU A 129 8.45 -10.21 -1.36
CA LEU A 129 7.69 -10.95 -0.37
C LEU A 129 8.33 -10.83 1.03
N ALA A 130 8.18 -9.66 1.64
CA ALA A 130 8.66 -9.35 2.99
C ALA A 130 7.54 -8.66 3.81
N THR A 131 7.53 -8.88 5.13
CA THR A 131 6.42 -8.43 5.98
C THR A 131 6.29 -6.92 6.00
N ASP A 132 7.41 -6.21 6.13
CA ASP A 132 7.46 -4.74 6.12
C ASP A 132 6.98 -4.17 4.78
N VAL A 133 7.47 -4.71 3.67
CA VAL A 133 7.06 -4.29 2.31
C VAL A 133 5.57 -4.51 2.09
N LEU A 134 5.02 -5.68 2.49
CA LEU A 134 3.58 -5.94 2.38
C LEU A 134 2.75 -5.04 3.28
N VAL A 135 3.21 -4.80 4.51
CA VAL A 135 2.50 -3.92 5.45
C VAL A 135 2.44 -2.51 4.90
N GLU A 136 3.55 -1.98 4.40
CA GLU A 136 3.63 -0.67 3.76
C GLU A 136 2.70 -0.59 2.55
N PHE A 137 2.83 -1.52 1.60
CA PHE A 137 1.99 -1.57 0.40
C PHE A 137 0.48 -1.59 0.71
N LEU A 138 0.06 -2.41 1.68
CA LEU A 138 -1.35 -2.55 2.04
C LEU A 138 -1.88 -1.33 2.81
N LEU A 139 -1.03 -0.62 3.55
CA LEU A 139 -1.38 0.64 4.20
C LEU A 139 -1.52 1.75 3.16
N ASP A 140 -0.57 1.88 2.23
CA ASP A 140 -0.67 2.83 1.11
C ASP A 140 -1.92 2.57 0.27
N LEU A 141 -2.23 1.30 0.01
CA LEU A 141 -3.43 0.93 -0.72
C LEU A 141 -4.72 1.18 0.10
N LEU A 142 -4.65 1.30 1.42
CA LEU A 142 -5.81 1.65 2.26
C LEU A 142 -6.13 3.15 2.18
N GLU A 143 -5.15 3.98 1.86
CA GLU A 143 -5.33 5.43 1.71
C GLU A 143 -6.19 5.79 0.48
N ASP A 144 -6.65 7.03 0.46
CA ASP A 144 -7.45 7.59 -0.62
C ASP A 144 -6.60 7.64 -1.91
N PRO A 145 -7.21 7.42 -3.10
CA PRO A 145 -6.48 7.41 -4.37
C PRO A 145 -5.91 8.76 -4.77
N VAL A 146 -6.44 9.86 -4.22
CA VAL A 146 -5.99 11.22 -4.52
C VAL A 146 -5.73 11.99 -3.24
N GLU A 147 -4.52 12.51 -3.09
CA GLU A 147 -4.15 13.39 -1.98
C GLU A 147 -4.46 14.86 -2.29
N ILE A 148 -5.19 15.55 -1.40
CA ILE A 148 -5.56 16.96 -1.61
C ILE A 148 -4.52 17.92 -1.03
N ILE A 149 -3.96 18.77 -1.90
CA ILE A 149 -3.02 19.85 -1.54
C ILE A 149 -3.78 21.18 -1.39
N ASN A 150 -3.88 21.64 -0.15
CA ASN A 150 -4.56 22.88 0.24
C ASN A 150 -3.62 23.91 0.87
N SER A 151 -2.36 23.55 1.14
CA SER A 151 -1.40 24.45 1.79
C SER A 151 -0.06 24.56 1.05
N LYS A 152 0.70 25.61 1.37
CA LYS A 152 2.06 25.80 0.84
C LYS A 152 3.04 24.75 1.38
N LEU A 153 2.78 24.19 2.56
CA LEU A 153 3.64 23.18 3.17
C LEU A 153 3.42 21.82 2.49
N GLU A 154 2.16 21.46 2.21
CA GLU A 154 1.84 20.27 1.41
C GLU A 154 2.40 20.38 -0.01
N LEU A 155 2.30 21.55 -0.64
CA LEU A 155 2.93 21.77 -1.94
C LEU A 155 4.45 21.57 -1.89
N GLN A 156 5.11 21.98 -0.80
CA GLN A 156 6.55 21.71 -0.63
C GLN A 156 6.83 20.21 -0.47
N ALA A 157 5.97 19.47 0.22
CA ALA A 157 6.11 18.02 0.33
C ALA A 157 5.94 17.35 -1.04
N PHE A 158 4.93 17.76 -1.81
CA PHE A 158 4.75 17.35 -3.20
C PHE A 158 6.00 17.61 -4.04
N ASP A 159 6.62 18.79 -3.93
CA ASP A 159 7.84 19.14 -4.67
C ASP A 159 9.05 18.25 -4.30
N GLN A 160 9.05 17.58 -3.14
CA GLN A 160 10.14 16.66 -2.73
C GLN A 160 9.99 15.24 -3.28
N ILE A 161 8.87 14.90 -3.92
CA ILE A 161 8.66 13.56 -4.51
C ILE A 161 9.25 13.58 -5.93
N ASP A 162 10.50 13.19 -6.10
CA ASP A 162 11.16 13.13 -7.42
C ASP A 162 11.41 11.71 -7.91
N GLU A 163 11.45 10.71 -7.03
CA GLU A 163 11.77 9.32 -7.43
C GLU A 163 10.58 8.55 -8.03
N GLU A 164 9.36 9.09 -7.93
CA GLU A 164 8.11 8.43 -8.33
C GLU A 164 7.35 9.21 -9.39
N ILE A 165 6.57 8.50 -10.23
CA ILE A 165 5.60 9.16 -11.10
C ILE A 165 4.53 9.79 -10.21
N LYS A 166 4.25 11.08 -10.45
CA LYS A 166 3.17 11.79 -9.76
C LYS A 166 2.35 12.64 -10.72
N LEU A 167 1.05 12.74 -10.45
CA LEU A 167 0.14 13.60 -11.20
C LEU A 167 -0.46 14.63 -10.26
N ILE A 168 -0.73 15.84 -10.77
CA ILE A 168 -1.46 16.85 -10.01
C ILE A 168 -2.49 17.59 -10.87
N GLY A 169 -3.74 17.60 -10.41
CA GLY A 169 -4.84 18.28 -11.08
C GLY A 169 -5.38 19.49 -10.30
N TYR A 170 -5.81 20.53 -11.00
CA TYR A 170 -6.55 21.64 -10.40
C TYR A 170 -8.02 21.61 -10.79
N PHE A 171 -8.90 21.42 -9.80
CA PHE A 171 -10.33 21.26 -10.02
C PHE A 171 -11.15 22.27 -9.22
N LYS A 172 -12.45 22.33 -9.50
CA LYS A 172 -13.37 23.25 -8.82
C LYS A 172 -13.69 22.81 -7.38
N GLY A 173 -13.60 21.51 -7.12
CA GLY A 173 -13.95 20.85 -5.85
C GLY A 173 -14.25 19.36 -6.08
N GLU A 174 -14.45 18.63 -4.99
CA GLU A 174 -14.71 17.18 -4.96
C GLU A 174 -15.98 16.79 -5.73
N ASP A 175 -17.00 17.64 -5.73
CA ASP A 175 -18.24 17.39 -6.47
C ASP A 175 -18.12 17.58 -7.99
N SER A 176 -16.97 18.05 -8.49
CA SER A 176 -16.80 18.29 -9.92
C SER A 176 -16.63 17.00 -10.71
N GLU A 177 -17.30 16.91 -11.86
CA GLU A 177 -17.23 15.75 -12.76
C GLU A 177 -15.78 15.42 -13.16
N HIS A 178 -14.97 16.45 -13.42
CA HIS A 178 -13.57 16.27 -13.79
C HIS A 178 -12.68 15.76 -12.66
N TYR A 179 -12.96 16.14 -11.41
CA TYR A 179 -12.24 15.56 -10.27
C TYR A 179 -12.63 14.09 -10.10
N LYS A 180 -13.91 13.73 -10.25
CA LYS A 180 -14.35 12.32 -10.15
C LYS A 180 -13.71 11.43 -11.21
N ALA A 181 -13.64 11.89 -12.45
CA ALA A 181 -12.92 11.17 -13.50
C ALA A 181 -11.41 11.02 -13.19
N PHE A 182 -10.81 12.03 -12.55
CA PHE A 182 -9.40 11.98 -12.11
C PHE A 182 -9.19 11.02 -10.93
N GLU A 183 -10.13 10.99 -9.98
CA GLU A 183 -10.15 10.07 -8.84
C GLU A 183 -10.35 8.62 -9.29
N GLU A 184 -11.31 8.37 -10.19
CA GLU A 184 -11.53 7.07 -10.83
C GLU A 184 -10.27 6.62 -11.59
N ALA A 185 -9.59 7.51 -12.32
CA ALA A 185 -8.33 7.18 -12.99
C ALA A 185 -7.21 6.82 -12.00
N ALA A 186 -7.11 7.53 -10.88
CA ALA A 186 -6.11 7.27 -9.84
C ALA A 186 -6.25 5.86 -9.23
N GLU A 187 -7.48 5.36 -9.10
CA GLU A 187 -7.74 4.01 -8.60
C GLU A 187 -7.10 2.88 -9.44
N HIS A 188 -6.84 3.11 -10.74
CA HIS A 188 -6.16 2.12 -11.60
C HIS A 188 -4.68 1.99 -11.29
N PHE A 189 -4.08 2.96 -10.61
CA PHE A 189 -2.65 3.03 -10.41
C PHE A 189 -2.22 3.00 -8.93
N GLN A 190 -3.16 3.00 -7.99
CA GLN A 190 -2.84 2.81 -6.57
C GLN A 190 -2.10 1.48 -6.32
N PRO A 191 -1.12 1.46 -5.39
CA PRO A 191 -0.46 2.60 -4.74
C PRO A 191 0.79 3.10 -5.49
N TYR A 192 1.07 2.58 -6.69
CA TYR A 192 2.34 2.75 -7.41
C TYR A 192 2.54 4.11 -8.07
N ILE A 193 1.46 4.84 -8.38
CA ILE A 193 1.53 6.20 -8.94
C ILE A 193 0.73 7.11 -8.04
N LYS A 194 1.35 8.20 -7.59
CA LYS A 194 0.74 9.14 -6.64
C LYS A 194 -0.08 10.19 -7.39
N PHE A 195 -1.36 10.30 -7.06
CA PHE A 195 -2.24 11.31 -7.63
C PHE A 195 -2.52 12.39 -6.59
N PHE A 196 -2.40 13.64 -7.00
CA PHE A 196 -2.67 14.81 -6.17
C PHE A 196 -3.74 15.68 -6.82
N ALA A 197 -4.51 16.38 -6.01
CA ALA A 197 -5.42 17.40 -6.49
C ALA A 197 -5.35 18.65 -5.64
N THR A 198 -5.70 19.79 -6.22
CA THR A 198 -5.94 21.01 -5.46
C THR A 198 -7.24 21.64 -5.90
N PHE A 199 -7.92 22.28 -4.96
CA PHE A 199 -9.06 23.16 -5.20
C PHE A 199 -8.69 24.63 -4.89
N ASP A 200 -7.46 24.87 -4.42
CA ASP A 200 -6.99 26.19 -4.04
C ASP A 200 -6.33 26.90 -5.23
N LYS A 201 -6.90 28.06 -5.58
CA LYS A 201 -6.40 28.89 -6.69
C LYS A 201 -4.96 29.40 -6.46
N GLY A 202 -4.54 29.57 -5.21
CA GLY A 202 -3.19 29.99 -4.85
C GLY A 202 -2.15 28.89 -5.07
N VAL A 203 -2.48 27.64 -4.72
CA VAL A 203 -1.69 26.44 -5.01
C VAL A 203 -1.60 26.26 -6.52
N ALA A 204 -2.73 26.24 -7.23
CA ALA A 204 -2.75 26.09 -8.69
C ALA A 204 -1.92 27.15 -9.41
N LYS A 205 -1.97 28.42 -8.97
CA LYS A 205 -1.17 29.50 -9.55
C LYS A 205 0.33 29.27 -9.39
N LYS A 206 0.78 28.66 -8.29
CA LYS A 206 2.20 28.33 -8.10
C LYS A 206 2.68 27.21 -9.00
N LEU A 207 1.81 26.22 -9.22
CA LEU A 207 2.04 25.11 -10.14
C LEU A 207 1.90 25.51 -11.61
N GLY A 208 1.28 26.66 -11.90
CA GLY A 208 1.00 27.08 -13.29
C GLY A 208 -0.25 26.45 -13.90
N LEU A 209 -1.01 25.69 -13.13
CA LEU A 209 -2.21 24.98 -13.55
C LEU A 209 -3.40 25.93 -13.78
N LYS A 210 -4.14 25.69 -14.86
CA LYS A 210 -5.48 26.25 -15.12
C LYS A 210 -6.55 25.26 -14.67
N MET A 211 -7.79 25.73 -14.56
CA MET A 211 -8.93 24.88 -14.17
C MET A 211 -9.05 23.65 -15.09
N ASN A 212 -9.23 22.47 -14.48
CA ASN A 212 -9.30 21.14 -15.10
C ASN A 212 -8.04 20.72 -15.87
N GLU A 213 -6.90 21.35 -15.58
CA GLU A 213 -5.60 20.92 -16.11
C GLU A 213 -4.97 19.91 -15.16
N VAL A 214 -4.31 18.91 -15.74
CA VAL A 214 -3.55 17.88 -15.03
C VAL A 214 -2.14 17.88 -15.59
N ASP A 215 -1.18 17.90 -14.66
CA ASP A 215 0.24 17.77 -14.95
C ASP A 215 0.72 16.39 -14.57
N PHE A 216 1.54 15.79 -15.44
CA PHE A 216 2.23 14.54 -15.22
C PHE A 216 3.72 14.81 -15.00
N TYR A 217 4.27 14.32 -13.89
CA TYR A 217 5.69 14.41 -13.59
C TYR A 217 6.32 13.02 -13.74
N GLU A 218 7.28 12.91 -14.65
CA GLU A 218 8.15 11.74 -14.78
C GLU A 218 9.18 11.73 -13.64
N PRO A 219 9.63 10.56 -13.15
CA PRO A 219 10.66 10.49 -12.13
C PRO A 219 11.91 11.27 -12.54
N PHE A 220 12.45 12.02 -11.59
CA PHE A 220 13.66 12.83 -11.67
C PHE A 220 13.57 14.00 -12.68
N MET A 221 12.37 14.33 -13.18
CA MET A 221 12.16 15.47 -14.07
C MET A 221 11.58 16.66 -13.31
N ASP A 222 12.25 17.81 -13.44
CA ASP A 222 11.82 19.07 -12.81
C ASP A 222 10.56 19.66 -13.45
N GLU A 223 10.40 19.50 -14.78
CA GLU A 223 9.27 20.06 -15.52
C GLU A 223 8.19 19.01 -15.83
N PRO A 224 6.91 19.34 -15.61
CA PRO A 224 5.82 18.44 -15.94
C PRO A 224 5.51 18.42 -17.44
N VAL A 225 4.84 17.35 -17.84
CA VAL A 225 4.10 17.26 -19.10
C VAL A 225 2.63 17.59 -18.83
N HIS A 226 2.13 18.66 -19.42
CA HIS A 226 0.69 18.96 -19.41
C HIS A 226 -0.06 17.93 -20.25
N ILE A 227 -1.06 17.26 -19.67
CA ILE A 227 -1.89 16.31 -20.43
C ILE A 227 -2.72 17.10 -21.46
N PRO A 228 -2.63 16.77 -22.77
CA PRO A 228 -3.32 17.52 -23.83
C PRO A 228 -4.84 17.31 -23.82
N ASP A 229 -5.58 18.19 -24.50
CA ASP A 229 -7.01 18.03 -24.81
C ASP A 229 -8.02 18.02 -23.64
N LYS A 230 -7.74 18.78 -22.58
CA LYS A 230 -8.69 18.96 -21.45
C LYS A 230 -10.07 19.51 -21.85
N PRO A 231 -11.14 19.20 -21.09
CA PRO A 231 -11.18 18.32 -19.91
C PRO A 231 -11.17 16.83 -20.26
N TYR A 232 -10.65 16.01 -19.34
CA TYR A 232 -10.37 14.59 -19.58
C TYR A 232 -11.49 13.67 -19.06
N THR A 233 -11.67 12.52 -19.70
CA THR A 233 -12.37 11.36 -19.11
C THR A 233 -11.41 10.49 -18.27
N GLU A 234 -11.96 9.53 -17.53
CA GLU A 234 -11.18 8.52 -16.81
C GLU A 234 -10.22 7.79 -17.76
N GLU A 235 -10.75 7.32 -18.90
CA GLU A 235 -10.00 6.52 -19.87
C GLU A 235 -8.86 7.30 -20.52
N GLU A 236 -9.07 8.59 -20.85
CA GLU A 236 -8.03 9.44 -21.42
C GLU A 236 -6.84 9.62 -20.48
N LEU A 237 -7.11 9.79 -19.17
CA LEU A 237 -6.05 9.87 -18.15
C LEU A 237 -5.34 8.53 -17.99
N VAL A 238 -6.10 7.42 -17.95
CA VAL A 238 -5.53 6.07 -17.82
C VAL A 238 -4.65 5.71 -19.01
N GLU A 239 -5.09 6.01 -20.24
CA GLU A 239 -4.31 5.78 -21.45
C GLU A 239 -3.04 6.63 -21.47
N PHE A 240 -3.13 7.91 -21.12
CA PHE A 240 -1.96 8.79 -21.05
C PHE A 240 -0.91 8.26 -20.07
N VAL A 241 -1.31 7.91 -18.85
CA VAL A 241 -0.39 7.37 -17.84
C VAL A 241 0.22 6.05 -18.31
N LYS A 242 -0.55 5.15 -18.92
CA LYS A 242 -0.03 3.88 -19.46
C LYS A 242 0.99 4.08 -20.58
N GLU A 243 0.81 5.09 -21.44
CA GLU A 243 1.77 5.41 -22.51
C GLU A 243 3.09 5.97 -21.98
N HIS A 244 3.05 6.68 -20.85
CA HIS A 244 4.19 7.39 -20.27
C HIS A 244 4.83 6.66 -19.08
N LYS A 245 4.20 5.60 -18.55
CA LYS A 245 4.78 4.68 -17.56
C LYS A 245 5.83 3.79 -18.27
N ARG A 246 7.09 4.24 -18.30
CA ARG A 246 8.24 3.50 -18.83
C ARG A 246 9.13 2.96 -17.73
#